data_AF-A0A944V268-F1
#
_entry.id   AF-A0A944V268-F1
#
_cell.length_a   1.000
_cell.length_b   1.000
_cell.length_c   1.000
_cell.angle_alpha   90.00
_cell.angle_beta   90.00
_cell.angle_gamma   90.00
#
_symmetry.space_group_name_H-M   'P 1'
#
loop_
_entity.id
_entity.type
_entity.pdbx_description
1 polymer ?
#
loop_
_entity_poly.entity_id
_entity_poly.type
_entity_poly.pdbx_seq_one_letter_code
_entity_poly.pdbx_strand_id
1 'polypeptide(L)'
;MQFFDKMQNIDRRYIYIVVALSIIIPLLIPFNSPTFVTKPTEDIYKKIDSFAGDETKAILMSFTHDASTMPELFPMEVSVLRHCFERDIKVFTICWLPAAAPLVDYALNTAREDFDVQSGVDYCNFGYKPYVLRLPIMLGMGDDIAKAVETDSQGRKVENLEIMKNIKNYDDMNLVVDFAASGSALQWVTYARARFGANIAAGVTAVMVADNYPYLQTGQLMGMFRGLKGAAEYEKLVDVFAAYESEDYPNGRPFSKEIIKETSVPITGDTVPYKYKKARIGMNAQSVAHIMMIVFILLGNIGYFITKKKEL
;
A
#
# COMPACT_ATOMS: atom_id res chain seq x y z
N MET A 1 18.87 41.10 -15.99
CA MET A 1 19.90 40.73 -16.99
C MET A 1 21.03 39.93 -16.34
N GLN A 2 21.80 40.50 -15.40
CA GLN A 2 22.84 39.74 -14.66
C GLN A 2 22.34 38.52 -13.88
N PHE A 3 21.09 38.53 -13.40
CA PHE A 3 20.55 37.45 -12.56
C PHE A 3 20.48 36.11 -13.30
N PHE A 4 19.98 36.09 -14.54
CA PHE A 4 19.85 34.85 -15.33
C PHE A 4 21.20 34.32 -15.80
N ASP A 5 22.12 35.22 -16.21
CA ASP A 5 23.47 34.84 -16.59
C ASP A 5 24.27 34.31 -15.39
N LYS A 6 24.07 34.88 -14.18
CA LYS A 6 24.62 34.32 -12.93
C LYS A 6 23.99 32.97 -12.57
N MET A 7 22.69 32.83 -12.77
CA MET A 7 21.95 31.59 -12.46
C MET A 7 22.37 30.41 -13.36
N GLN A 8 22.62 30.65 -14.64
CA GLN A 8 23.14 29.64 -15.57
C GLN A 8 24.59 29.23 -15.26
N ASN A 9 25.36 30.10 -14.61
CA ASN A 9 26.73 29.83 -14.18
C ASN A 9 26.83 29.38 -12.71
N ILE A 10 25.71 29.07 -12.05
CA ILE A 10 25.73 28.51 -10.69
C ILE A 10 26.40 27.13 -10.75
N ASP A 11 27.39 26.95 -9.88
CA ASP A 11 28.02 25.65 -9.71
C ASP A 11 26.98 24.60 -9.27
N ARG A 12 26.95 23.46 -9.98
CA ARG A 12 26.08 22.31 -9.71
C ARG A 12 26.06 21.87 -8.23
N ARG A 13 27.14 22.12 -7.48
CA ARG A 13 27.21 21.84 -6.04
C ARG A 13 26.09 22.54 -5.25
N TYR A 14 25.79 23.79 -5.57
CA TYR A 14 24.71 24.53 -4.90
C TYR A 14 23.33 23.97 -5.26
N ILE A 15 23.15 23.53 -6.50
CA ILE A 15 21.93 22.84 -6.93
C ILE A 15 21.74 21.56 -6.11
N TYR A 16 22.79 20.75 -5.95
CA TYR A 16 22.74 19.53 -5.13
C TYR A 16 22.45 19.82 -3.66
N ILE A 17 23.01 20.89 -3.08
CA ILE A 17 22.69 21.29 -1.71
C ILE A 17 21.21 21.67 -1.59
N VAL A 18 20.68 22.46 -2.52
CA VAL A 18 19.28 22.89 -2.48
C VAL A 18 18.33 21.70 -2.67
N VAL A 19 18.66 20.76 -3.55
CA VAL A 19 17.90 19.49 -3.71
C VAL A 19 18.01 18.61 -2.46
N ALA A 20 19.19 18.51 -1.83
CA ALA A 20 19.33 17.77 -0.59
C ALA A 20 18.49 18.39 0.53
N LEU A 21 18.53 19.71 0.67
CA LEU A 21 17.73 20.44 1.66
C LEU A 21 16.23 20.29 1.42
N SER A 22 15.77 20.23 0.17
CA SER A 22 14.33 20.04 -0.13
C SER A 22 13.80 18.66 0.20
N ILE A 23 14.68 17.66 0.33
CA ILE A 23 14.33 16.33 0.80
C ILE A 23 14.48 16.25 2.33
N ILE A 24 15.58 16.78 2.87
CA ILE A 24 15.90 16.68 4.31
C ILE A 24 14.92 17.51 5.15
N ILE A 25 14.63 18.75 4.76
CA ILE A 25 13.79 19.66 5.57
C ILE A 25 12.39 19.07 5.80
N PRO A 26 11.65 18.58 4.79
CA PRO A 26 10.34 17.98 5.01
C PRO A 26 10.36 16.67 5.81
N LEU A 27 11.49 15.94 5.81
CA LEU A 27 11.66 14.74 6.62
C LEU A 27 11.88 15.08 8.10
N LEU A 28 12.59 16.18 8.39
CA LEU A 28 12.81 16.65 9.77
C LEU A 28 11.63 17.45 10.33
N ILE A 29 10.93 18.19 9.47
CA ILE A 29 9.79 19.05 9.82
C ILE A 29 8.60 18.59 8.97
N PRO A 30 7.91 17.49 9.37
CA PRO A 30 6.72 17.04 8.67
C PRO A 30 5.61 18.09 8.79
N PHE A 31 4.93 18.37 7.68
CA PHE A 31 3.82 19.31 7.62
C PHE A 31 2.56 18.62 7.06
N ASN A 32 1.38 19.18 7.27
CA ASN A 32 0.14 18.54 6.82
C ASN A 32 -0.20 18.95 5.39
N SER A 33 0.28 18.18 4.41
CA SER A 33 -0.26 18.28 3.05
C SER A 33 -1.63 17.61 2.97
N PRO A 34 -2.65 18.25 2.38
CA PRO A 34 -3.94 17.59 2.16
C PRO A 34 -3.74 16.38 1.24
N THR A 35 -4.02 15.18 1.77
CA THR A 35 -4.09 13.96 0.97
C THR A 35 -5.54 13.68 0.60
N PHE A 36 -5.81 13.64 -0.71
CA PHE A 36 -7.12 13.27 -1.25
C PHE A 36 -7.11 11.80 -1.63
N VAL A 37 -8.07 11.06 -1.11
CA VAL A 37 -8.23 9.64 -1.43
C VAL A 37 -8.77 9.49 -2.83
N THR A 38 -8.16 8.61 -3.61
CA THR A 38 -8.63 8.30 -4.94
C THR A 38 -9.49 7.04 -4.96
N LYS A 39 -10.40 6.97 -5.94
CA LYS A 39 -11.38 5.89 -6.07
C LYS A 39 -10.75 4.48 -6.04
N PRO A 40 -9.63 4.19 -6.75
CA PRO A 40 -9.03 2.86 -6.71
C PRO A 40 -8.53 2.43 -5.33
N THR A 41 -8.05 3.36 -4.50
CA THR A 41 -7.64 3.08 -3.11
C THR A 41 -8.86 2.90 -2.21
N GLU A 42 -9.87 3.77 -2.38
CA GLU A 42 -11.15 3.71 -1.65
C GLU A 42 -11.87 2.38 -1.87
N ASP A 43 -11.83 1.83 -3.08
CA ASP A 43 -12.50 0.57 -3.42
C ASP A 43 -11.84 -0.64 -2.74
N ILE A 44 -10.51 -0.64 -2.59
CA ILE A 44 -9.80 -1.66 -1.78
C ILE A 44 -10.25 -1.55 -0.32
N TYR A 45 -10.20 -0.34 0.23
CA TYR A 45 -10.56 -0.08 1.62
C TYR A 45 -11.97 -0.59 1.93
N LYS A 46 -12.95 -0.20 1.10
CA LYS A 46 -14.35 -0.63 1.27
C LYS A 46 -14.53 -2.13 1.19
N LYS A 47 -13.80 -2.80 0.30
CA LYS A 47 -13.90 -4.25 0.17
C LYS A 47 -13.37 -4.96 1.41
N ILE A 48 -12.22 -4.51 1.92
CA ILE A 48 -11.67 -5.04 3.17
C ILE A 48 -12.64 -4.76 4.32
N ASP A 49 -13.08 -3.51 4.47
CA ASP A 49 -13.98 -3.13 5.55
C ASP A 49 -15.34 -3.86 5.50
N SER A 50 -15.81 -4.25 4.32
CA SER A 50 -17.04 -5.05 4.17
C SER A 50 -16.95 -6.46 4.77
N PHE A 51 -15.74 -6.92 5.15
CA PHE A 51 -15.52 -8.20 5.81
C PHE A 51 -15.45 -8.08 7.34
N ALA A 52 -15.54 -6.87 7.89
CA ALA A 52 -15.44 -6.65 9.34
C ALA A 52 -16.51 -7.48 10.09
N GLY A 53 -16.05 -8.30 11.04
CA GLY A 53 -16.91 -9.21 11.82
C GLY A 53 -17.48 -10.42 11.06
N ASP A 54 -17.11 -10.64 9.78
CA ASP A 54 -17.50 -11.83 9.03
C ASP A 54 -16.38 -12.88 9.08
N GLU A 55 -16.53 -13.84 10.00
CA GLU A 55 -15.57 -14.93 10.18
C GLU A 55 -15.42 -15.86 8.97
N THR A 56 -16.32 -15.79 7.98
CA THR A 56 -16.29 -16.57 6.73
C THR A 56 -15.53 -15.88 5.62
N LYS A 57 -15.02 -14.66 5.87
CA LYS A 57 -14.25 -13.89 4.91
C LYS A 57 -12.82 -13.68 5.37
N ALA A 58 -11.93 -13.71 4.40
CA ALA A 58 -10.51 -13.43 4.61
C ALA A 58 -9.91 -12.73 3.40
N ILE A 59 -8.74 -12.13 3.61
CA ILE A 59 -7.93 -11.58 2.53
C ILE A 59 -6.59 -12.32 2.40
N LEU A 60 -6.05 -12.34 1.18
CA LEU A 60 -4.69 -12.78 0.89
C LEU A 60 -3.82 -11.60 0.48
N MET A 61 -2.72 -11.38 1.20
CA MET A 61 -1.68 -10.45 0.82
C MET A 61 -0.51 -11.22 0.20
N SER A 62 -0.27 -10.97 -1.08
CA SER A 62 0.84 -11.56 -1.84
C SER A 62 2.01 -10.58 -1.89
N PHE A 63 3.16 -10.98 -1.37
CA PHE A 63 4.38 -10.17 -1.33
C PHE A 63 5.33 -10.62 -2.44
N THR A 64 5.50 -9.74 -3.45
CA THR A 64 6.35 -9.96 -4.62
C THR A 64 7.33 -8.81 -4.81
N HIS A 65 8.05 -8.46 -3.75
CA HIS A 65 9.03 -7.38 -3.76
C HIS A 65 10.19 -7.65 -2.78
N ASP A 66 11.19 -6.77 -2.77
CA ASP A 66 12.36 -6.86 -1.91
C ASP A 66 12.64 -5.52 -1.21
N ALA A 67 13.78 -5.43 -0.53
CA ALA A 67 14.17 -4.26 0.24
C ALA A 67 14.34 -2.98 -0.61
N SER A 68 14.63 -3.10 -1.91
CA SER A 68 14.84 -1.94 -2.78
C SER A 68 13.55 -1.16 -3.05
N THR A 69 12.41 -1.83 -2.97
CA THR A 69 11.07 -1.29 -3.29
C THR A 69 10.18 -1.19 -2.05
N MET A 70 10.69 -1.67 -0.90
CA MET A 70 10.09 -1.53 0.43
C MET A 70 9.65 -0.09 0.77
N PRO A 71 10.39 0.99 0.42
CA PRO A 71 9.97 2.35 0.79
C PRO A 71 8.59 2.74 0.27
N GLU A 72 8.14 2.18 -0.86
CA GLU A 72 6.79 2.41 -1.39
C GLU A 72 5.76 1.37 -0.92
N LEU A 73 6.14 0.09 -0.89
CA LEU A 73 5.20 -1.02 -0.69
C LEU A 73 4.93 -1.34 0.78
N PHE A 74 5.96 -1.29 1.62
CA PHE A 74 5.84 -1.66 3.03
C PHE A 74 4.83 -0.82 3.82
N PRO A 75 4.75 0.52 3.63
CA PRO A 75 3.69 1.29 4.28
C PRO A 75 2.28 0.84 3.85
N MET A 76 2.09 0.39 2.60
CA MET A 76 0.81 -0.17 2.15
C MET A 76 0.48 -1.44 2.93
N GLU A 77 1.44 -2.37 2.99
CA GLU A 77 1.28 -3.67 3.64
C GLU A 77 0.93 -3.51 5.12
N VAL A 78 1.70 -2.70 5.85
CA VAL A 78 1.43 -2.42 7.27
C VAL A 78 0.07 -1.76 7.44
N SER A 79 -0.31 -0.82 6.59
CA SER A 79 -1.61 -0.15 6.69
C SER A 79 -2.79 -1.11 6.44
N VAL A 80 -2.65 -2.04 5.49
CA VAL A 80 -3.67 -3.07 5.22
C VAL A 80 -3.76 -4.06 6.37
N LEU A 81 -2.62 -4.57 6.86
CA LEU A 81 -2.59 -5.49 8.01
C LEU A 81 -3.25 -4.88 9.25
N ARG A 82 -2.93 -3.63 9.56
CA ARG A 82 -3.54 -2.93 10.70
C ARG A 82 -5.04 -2.73 10.53
N HIS A 83 -5.50 -2.39 9.31
CA HIS A 83 -6.93 -2.31 9.03
C HIS A 83 -7.62 -3.66 9.30
N CYS A 84 -7.00 -4.78 8.90
CA CYS A 84 -7.53 -6.10 9.17
C CYS A 84 -7.57 -6.42 10.67
N PHE A 85 -6.49 -6.15 11.41
CA PHE A 85 -6.44 -6.42 12.86
C PHE A 85 -7.41 -5.55 13.65
N GLU A 86 -7.55 -4.27 13.31
CA GLU A 86 -8.51 -3.36 13.95
C GLU A 86 -9.96 -3.82 13.77
N ARG A 87 -10.28 -4.43 12.63
CA ARG A 87 -11.65 -4.78 12.23
C ARG A 87 -11.97 -6.26 12.37
N ASP A 88 -11.09 -7.00 13.06
CA ASP A 88 -11.20 -8.45 13.27
C ASP A 88 -11.38 -9.24 11.95
N ILE A 89 -10.56 -8.90 10.95
CA ILE A 89 -10.57 -9.54 9.62
C ILE A 89 -9.40 -10.49 9.51
N LYS A 90 -9.70 -11.74 9.18
CA LYS A 90 -8.69 -12.79 8.94
C LYS A 90 -7.79 -12.44 7.76
N VAL A 91 -6.47 -12.46 7.96
CA VAL A 91 -5.49 -12.13 6.93
C VAL A 91 -4.47 -13.24 6.72
N PHE A 92 -4.27 -13.60 5.46
CA PHE A 92 -3.27 -14.56 5.03
C PHE A 92 -2.16 -13.85 4.27
N THR A 93 -0.92 -14.25 4.46
CA THR A 93 0.22 -13.72 3.71
C THR A 93 0.94 -14.83 2.95
N ILE A 94 1.39 -14.54 1.74
CA ILE A 94 2.24 -15.43 0.95
C ILE A 94 3.34 -14.62 0.28
N CYS A 95 4.53 -15.19 0.10
CA CYS A 95 5.57 -14.53 -0.65
C CYS A 95 6.26 -15.47 -1.65
N TRP A 96 6.77 -14.87 -2.72
CA TRP A 96 7.31 -15.63 -3.87
C TRP A 96 8.78 -15.36 -4.16
N LEU A 97 9.41 -14.51 -3.34
CA LEU A 97 10.83 -14.23 -3.39
C LEU A 97 11.42 -14.62 -2.03
N PRO A 98 12.58 -15.31 -2.00
CA PRO A 98 13.26 -15.59 -0.73
C PRO A 98 13.53 -14.32 0.08
N ALA A 99 13.86 -13.21 -0.61
CA ALA A 99 14.11 -11.91 -0.02
C ALA A 99 12.86 -11.25 0.60
N ALA A 100 11.65 -11.66 0.19
CA ALA A 100 10.39 -11.13 0.73
C ALA A 100 10.00 -11.77 2.06
N ALA A 101 10.44 -13.00 2.35
CA ALA A 101 10.08 -13.72 3.58
C ALA A 101 10.34 -12.91 4.87
N PRO A 102 11.55 -12.36 5.12
CA PRO A 102 11.77 -11.53 6.30
C PRO A 102 10.97 -10.22 6.28
N LEU A 103 10.54 -9.74 5.10
CA LEU A 103 9.72 -8.53 5.00
C LEU A 103 8.27 -8.79 5.43
N VAL A 104 7.73 -9.97 5.10
CA VAL A 104 6.41 -10.40 5.58
C VAL A 104 6.39 -10.45 7.10
N ASP A 105 7.39 -11.09 7.72
CA ASP A 105 7.48 -11.17 9.17
C ASP A 105 7.69 -9.79 9.79
N TYR A 106 8.48 -8.92 9.15
CA TYR A 106 8.65 -7.53 9.60
C TYR A 106 7.34 -6.74 9.53
N ALA A 107 6.56 -6.88 8.45
CA ALA A 107 5.27 -6.20 8.29
C ALA A 107 4.25 -6.69 9.32
N LEU A 108 4.11 -8.01 9.51
CA LEU A 108 3.24 -8.61 10.50
C LEU A 108 3.61 -8.18 11.93
N ASN A 109 4.90 -8.25 12.28
CA ASN A 109 5.37 -7.83 13.60
C ASN A 109 5.15 -6.34 13.85
N THR A 110 5.40 -5.49 12.83
CA THR A 110 5.14 -4.04 12.93
C THR A 110 3.65 -3.75 13.09
N ALA A 111 2.80 -4.42 12.32
CA ALA A 111 1.37 -4.18 12.34
C ALA A 111 0.74 -4.61 13.67
N ARG A 112 1.15 -5.75 14.23
CA ARG A 112 0.58 -6.33 15.46
C ARG A 112 1.06 -5.70 16.77
N GLU A 113 2.02 -4.77 16.77
CA GLU A 113 2.57 -4.18 18.02
C GLU A 113 1.49 -3.65 18.97
N ASP A 114 0.36 -3.17 18.43
CA ASP A 114 -0.73 -2.56 19.20
C ASP A 114 -1.98 -3.45 19.28
N PHE A 115 -1.91 -4.71 18.81
CA PHE A 115 -3.05 -5.63 18.74
C PHE A 115 -2.76 -6.97 19.40
N ASP A 116 -3.72 -7.50 20.15
CA ASP A 116 -3.65 -8.86 20.70
C ASP A 116 -4.14 -9.88 19.67
N VAL A 117 -3.34 -10.08 18.61
CA VAL A 117 -3.63 -11.03 17.52
C VAL A 117 -2.68 -12.22 17.54
N GLN A 118 -3.22 -13.39 17.22
CA GLN A 118 -2.56 -14.68 17.32
C GLN A 118 -2.37 -15.33 15.95
N SER A 119 -1.14 -15.81 15.71
CA SER A 119 -0.80 -16.57 14.50
C SER A 119 -1.54 -17.91 14.47
N GLY A 120 -2.22 -18.21 13.36
CA GLY A 120 -3.04 -19.40 13.18
C GLY A 120 -4.50 -19.25 13.61
N VAL A 121 -4.87 -18.10 14.20
CA VAL A 121 -6.23 -17.73 14.60
C VAL A 121 -6.69 -16.51 13.79
N ASP A 122 -5.98 -15.39 13.92
CA ASP A 122 -6.35 -14.12 13.28
C ASP A 122 -5.57 -13.86 11.98
N TYR A 123 -4.34 -14.36 11.93
CA TYR A 123 -3.51 -14.29 10.72
C TYR A 123 -2.72 -15.57 10.47
N CYS A 124 -2.39 -15.83 9.21
CA CYS A 124 -1.55 -16.96 8.83
C CYS A 124 -0.54 -16.57 7.74
N ASN A 125 0.74 -16.76 8.02
CA ASN A 125 1.80 -16.58 7.04
C ASN A 125 2.12 -17.92 6.37
N PHE A 126 1.75 -18.09 5.10
CA PHE A 126 2.12 -19.27 4.30
C PHE A 126 3.63 -19.37 4.02
N GLY A 127 4.37 -18.28 4.24
CA GLY A 127 5.81 -18.22 4.03
C GLY A 127 6.21 -18.12 2.57
N TYR A 128 7.49 -18.37 2.30
CA TYR A 128 8.05 -18.37 0.96
C TYR A 128 7.65 -19.64 0.21
N LYS A 129 7.10 -19.45 -1.00
CA LYS A 129 6.85 -20.54 -1.94
C LYS A 129 7.70 -20.36 -3.20
N PRO A 130 8.45 -21.39 -3.64
CA PRO A 130 9.21 -21.35 -4.87
C PRO A 130 8.37 -20.92 -6.07
N TYR A 131 8.93 -20.06 -6.92
CA TYR A 131 8.23 -19.51 -8.09
C TYR A 131 7.63 -20.60 -9.01
N VAL A 132 8.32 -21.75 -9.15
CA VAL A 132 7.85 -22.90 -9.95
C VAL A 132 6.53 -23.49 -9.44
N LEU A 133 6.22 -23.31 -8.15
CA LEU A 133 4.97 -23.77 -7.54
C LEU A 133 3.87 -22.71 -7.59
N ARG A 134 4.13 -21.51 -8.12
CA ARG A 134 3.17 -20.41 -8.10
C ARG A 134 1.87 -20.76 -8.81
N LEU A 135 1.94 -21.25 -10.05
CA LEU A 135 0.76 -21.62 -10.82
C LEU A 135 -0.07 -22.75 -10.15
N PRO A 136 0.51 -23.91 -9.77
CA PRO A 136 -0.27 -24.95 -9.10
C PRO A 136 -0.84 -24.51 -7.76
N ILE A 137 -0.14 -23.66 -6.98
CA ILE A 137 -0.70 -23.10 -5.74
C ILE A 137 -1.87 -22.17 -6.04
N MET A 138 -1.71 -21.21 -6.96
CA MET A 138 -2.78 -20.27 -7.33
C MET A 138 -4.04 -20.98 -7.82
N LEU A 139 -3.89 -22.06 -8.61
CA LEU A 139 -5.02 -22.85 -9.09
C LEU A 139 -5.59 -23.74 -7.98
N GLY A 140 -4.74 -24.41 -7.20
CA GLY A 140 -5.16 -25.29 -6.12
C GLY A 140 -5.94 -24.57 -5.03
N MET A 141 -5.54 -23.33 -4.68
CA MET A 141 -6.25 -22.49 -3.70
C MET A 141 -7.69 -22.15 -4.12
N GLY A 142 -8.02 -22.25 -5.41
CA GLY A 142 -9.39 -22.08 -5.86
C GLY A 142 -10.30 -23.28 -5.55
N ASP A 143 -9.72 -24.47 -5.36
CA ASP A 143 -10.45 -25.67 -4.96
C ASP A 143 -10.38 -25.89 -3.43
N ASP A 144 -9.17 -25.81 -2.86
CA ASP A 144 -8.88 -26.06 -1.45
C ASP A 144 -7.49 -25.48 -1.05
N ILE A 145 -7.49 -24.42 -0.24
CA ILE A 145 -6.28 -23.71 0.21
C ILE A 145 -5.37 -24.62 1.03
N ALA A 146 -5.92 -25.43 1.93
CA ALA A 146 -5.12 -26.26 2.83
C ALA A 146 -4.38 -27.39 2.08
N LYS A 147 -4.93 -27.84 0.94
CA LYS A 147 -4.24 -28.78 0.04
C LYS A 147 -3.20 -28.11 -0.85
N ALA A 148 -3.47 -26.88 -1.29
CA ALA A 148 -2.54 -26.13 -2.12
C ALA A 148 -1.31 -25.67 -1.34
N VAL A 149 -1.49 -25.36 -0.05
CA VAL A 149 -0.44 -24.93 0.88
C VAL A 149 -0.46 -25.82 2.11
N GLU A 150 0.38 -26.86 2.12
CA GLU A 150 0.39 -27.88 3.18
C GLU A 150 0.80 -27.31 4.55
N THR A 151 1.84 -26.47 4.57
CA THR A 151 2.41 -25.90 5.79
C THR A 151 2.57 -24.38 5.71
N ASP A 152 2.40 -23.75 6.87
CA ASP A 152 2.68 -22.33 7.08
C ASP A 152 4.18 -22.07 7.30
N SER A 153 4.56 -20.81 7.50
CA SER A 153 5.95 -20.40 7.74
C SER A 153 6.55 -20.94 9.04
N GLN A 154 5.71 -21.39 9.98
CA GLN A 154 6.10 -21.97 11.26
C GLN A 154 6.14 -23.51 11.22
N GLY A 155 5.88 -24.12 10.07
CA GLY A 155 5.86 -25.57 9.88
C GLY A 155 4.59 -26.25 10.42
N ARG A 156 3.56 -25.48 10.79
CA ARG A 156 2.26 -26.03 11.20
C ARG A 156 1.48 -26.43 9.96
N LYS A 157 0.74 -27.53 10.05
CA LYS A 157 -0.16 -27.97 8.99
C LYS A 157 -1.32 -26.99 8.85
N VAL A 158 -1.50 -26.41 7.66
CA VAL A 158 -2.54 -25.39 7.41
C VAL A 158 -3.93 -25.96 7.69
N GLU A 159 -4.21 -27.19 7.28
CA GLU A 159 -5.48 -27.89 7.53
C GLU A 159 -5.93 -27.91 9.00
N ASN A 160 -4.99 -27.82 9.95
CA ASN A 160 -5.28 -27.91 11.38
C ASN A 160 -5.37 -26.55 12.09
N LEU A 161 -5.13 -25.45 11.37
CA LEU A 161 -5.15 -24.11 11.96
C LEU A 161 -6.59 -23.64 12.18
N GLU A 162 -6.82 -22.93 13.28
CA GLU A 162 -8.14 -22.41 13.64
C GLU A 162 -8.70 -21.44 12.60
N ILE A 163 -7.84 -20.58 12.04
CA ILE A 163 -8.19 -19.64 10.99
C ILE A 163 -8.81 -20.30 9.75
N MET A 164 -8.57 -21.60 9.52
CA MET A 164 -9.07 -22.35 8.35
C MET A 164 -10.49 -22.90 8.52
N LYS A 165 -11.08 -22.89 9.73
CA LYS A 165 -12.40 -23.53 9.99
C LYS A 165 -13.51 -23.07 9.03
N ASN A 166 -13.48 -21.81 8.62
CA ASN A 166 -14.48 -21.20 7.73
C ASN A 166 -13.87 -20.67 6.41
N ILE A 167 -12.61 -21.02 6.11
CA ILE A 167 -11.87 -20.51 4.94
C ILE A 167 -11.37 -21.70 4.13
N LYS A 168 -12.04 -22.01 3.01
CA LYS A 168 -11.70 -23.16 2.16
C LYS A 168 -11.01 -22.75 0.87
N ASN A 169 -11.51 -21.75 0.17
CA ASN A 169 -11.03 -21.36 -1.16
C ASN A 169 -11.21 -19.84 -1.43
N TYR A 170 -11.14 -19.40 -2.68
CA TYR A 170 -11.32 -17.98 -3.05
C TYR A 170 -12.76 -17.43 -2.87
N ASP A 171 -13.77 -18.26 -2.64
CA ASP A 171 -15.12 -17.78 -2.28
C ASP A 171 -15.12 -17.18 -0.86
N ASP A 172 -14.29 -17.75 0.02
CA ASP A 172 -14.10 -17.31 1.41
C ASP A 172 -12.95 -16.29 1.50
N MET A 173 -11.80 -16.61 0.89
CA MET A 173 -10.65 -15.72 0.70
C MET A 173 -10.90 -14.77 -0.49
N ASN A 174 -11.92 -13.93 -0.34
CA ASN A 174 -12.56 -13.25 -1.46
C ASN A 174 -11.85 -11.96 -1.93
N LEU A 175 -10.65 -11.68 -1.42
CA LEU A 175 -9.78 -10.62 -1.90
C LEU A 175 -8.32 -11.07 -1.90
N VAL A 176 -7.66 -10.95 -3.04
CA VAL A 176 -6.20 -11.04 -3.15
C VAL A 176 -5.63 -9.66 -3.44
N VAL A 177 -4.69 -9.21 -2.63
CA VAL A 177 -3.94 -7.96 -2.83
C VAL A 177 -2.48 -8.32 -3.09
N ASP A 178 -2.00 -8.08 -4.31
CA ASP A 178 -0.61 -8.33 -4.67
C ASP A 178 0.24 -7.06 -4.55
N PHE A 179 1.25 -7.09 -3.68
CA PHE A 179 2.22 -6.02 -3.45
C PHE A 179 3.49 -6.31 -4.23
N ALA A 180 3.75 -5.53 -5.28
CA ALA A 180 4.77 -5.85 -6.25
C ALA A 180 5.43 -4.63 -6.88
N ALA A 181 6.72 -4.78 -7.18
CA ALA A 181 7.45 -3.88 -8.07
C ALA A 181 7.51 -4.42 -9.50
N SER A 182 6.53 -5.26 -9.89
CA SER A 182 6.43 -5.91 -11.20
C SER A 182 4.96 -6.14 -11.57
N GLY A 183 4.71 -6.72 -12.75
CA GLY A 183 3.36 -7.06 -13.22
C GLY A 183 2.77 -8.35 -12.61
N SER A 184 3.19 -8.80 -11.42
CA SER A 184 2.75 -10.07 -10.84
C SER A 184 1.24 -10.15 -10.57
N ALA A 185 0.57 -9.01 -10.34
CA ALA A 185 -0.88 -8.93 -10.19
C ALA A 185 -1.62 -9.53 -11.39
N LEU A 186 -1.03 -9.47 -12.60
CA LEU A 186 -1.60 -10.05 -13.80
C LEU A 186 -1.78 -11.57 -13.68
N GLN A 187 -0.92 -12.27 -12.96
CA GLN A 187 -1.05 -13.72 -12.78
C GLN A 187 -2.26 -14.06 -11.93
N TRP A 188 -2.52 -13.30 -10.87
CA TRP A 188 -3.73 -13.42 -10.07
C TRP A 188 -5.00 -13.13 -10.88
N VAL A 189 -4.97 -12.10 -11.74
CA VAL A 189 -6.05 -11.81 -12.69
C VAL A 189 -6.27 -12.98 -13.66
N THR A 190 -5.19 -13.53 -14.23
CA THR A 190 -5.25 -14.56 -15.27
C THR A 190 -5.71 -15.90 -14.73
N TYR A 191 -5.33 -16.26 -13.51
CA TYR A 191 -5.57 -17.59 -12.97
C TYR A 191 -6.63 -17.62 -11.86
N ALA A 192 -6.53 -16.77 -10.84
CA ALA A 192 -7.48 -16.78 -9.72
C ALA A 192 -8.81 -16.14 -10.11
N ARG A 193 -8.78 -14.92 -10.70
CA ARG A 193 -10.00 -14.24 -11.12
C ARG A 193 -10.68 -14.92 -12.30
N ALA A 194 -9.95 -15.19 -13.37
CA ALA A 194 -10.56 -15.71 -14.60
C ALA A 194 -11.23 -17.08 -14.40
N ARG A 195 -10.69 -17.93 -13.51
CA ARG A 195 -11.22 -19.27 -13.26
C ARG A 195 -12.21 -19.33 -12.09
N PHE A 196 -11.95 -18.60 -11.01
CA PHE A 196 -12.69 -18.74 -9.74
C PHE A 196 -13.44 -17.46 -9.33
N GLY A 197 -13.34 -16.37 -10.09
CA GLY A 197 -14.04 -15.12 -9.78
C GLY A 197 -13.45 -14.32 -8.60
N ALA A 198 -12.25 -14.68 -8.12
CA ALA A 198 -11.58 -13.97 -7.03
C ALA A 198 -11.46 -12.47 -7.31
N ASN A 199 -11.67 -11.63 -6.29
CA ASN A 199 -11.39 -10.20 -6.42
C ASN A 199 -9.91 -9.93 -6.26
N ILE A 200 -9.34 -9.17 -7.20
CA ILE A 200 -7.92 -8.87 -7.24
C ILE A 200 -7.71 -7.37 -7.13
N ALA A 201 -6.83 -6.96 -6.22
CA ALA A 201 -6.29 -5.63 -6.12
C ALA A 201 -4.76 -5.68 -6.21
N ALA A 202 -4.15 -4.55 -6.54
CA ALA A 202 -2.69 -4.47 -6.71
C ALA A 202 -2.12 -3.29 -5.92
N GLY A 203 -1.10 -3.53 -5.11
CA GLY A 203 -0.22 -2.49 -4.58
C GLY A 203 1.06 -2.45 -5.38
N VAL A 204 1.28 -1.39 -6.15
CA VAL A 204 2.42 -1.34 -7.07
C VAL A 204 3.26 -0.09 -6.86
N THR A 205 4.56 -0.19 -7.15
CA THR A 205 5.46 0.98 -7.18
C THR A 205 4.99 1.98 -8.24
N ALA A 206 5.35 3.26 -8.09
CA ALA A 206 4.90 4.32 -9.00
C ALA A 206 5.22 4.02 -10.48
N VAL A 207 6.35 3.37 -10.76
CA VAL A 207 6.78 3.00 -12.13
C VAL A 207 5.91 1.91 -12.76
N MET A 208 5.28 1.05 -11.96
CA MET A 208 4.45 -0.06 -12.43
C MET A 208 2.97 0.31 -12.57
N VAL A 209 2.59 1.53 -12.21
CA VAL A 209 1.20 1.99 -12.28
C VAL A 209 0.68 1.98 -13.72
N ALA A 210 1.50 2.41 -14.70
CA ALA A 210 1.13 2.44 -16.11
C ALA A 210 0.75 1.05 -16.64
N ASP A 211 1.54 0.03 -16.29
CA ASP A 211 1.37 -1.35 -16.75
C ASP A 211 0.09 -2.00 -16.21
N ASN A 212 -0.41 -1.54 -15.06
CA ASN A 212 -1.59 -2.11 -14.43
C ASN A 212 -2.90 -1.34 -14.74
N TYR A 213 -2.81 -0.12 -15.29
CA TYR A 213 -3.99 0.68 -15.61
C TYR A 213 -5.02 0.00 -16.53
N PRO A 214 -4.62 -0.73 -17.59
CA PRO A 214 -5.58 -1.41 -18.46
C PRO A 214 -6.49 -2.37 -17.69
N TYR A 215 -5.93 -3.13 -16.74
CA TYR A 215 -6.69 -4.09 -15.93
C TYR A 215 -7.60 -3.40 -14.90
N LEU A 216 -7.19 -2.24 -14.39
CA LEU A 216 -8.04 -1.42 -13.53
C LEU A 216 -9.23 -0.84 -14.31
N GLN A 217 -9.00 -0.36 -15.54
CA GLN A 217 -10.03 0.24 -16.39
C GLN A 217 -11.08 -0.79 -16.85
N THR A 218 -10.65 -2.03 -17.13
CA THR A 218 -11.56 -3.12 -17.50
C THR A 218 -12.28 -3.74 -16.29
N GLY A 219 -11.97 -3.30 -15.06
CA GLY A 219 -12.50 -3.87 -13.83
C GLY A 219 -11.96 -5.27 -13.51
N GLN A 220 -10.87 -5.71 -14.16
CA GLN A 220 -10.17 -6.94 -13.83
C GLN A 220 -9.38 -6.80 -12.51
N LEU A 221 -8.85 -5.61 -12.24
CA LEU A 221 -8.44 -5.18 -10.92
C LEU A 221 -9.56 -4.33 -10.32
N MET A 222 -9.99 -4.66 -9.11
CA MET A 222 -11.05 -3.90 -8.43
C MET A 222 -10.55 -2.59 -7.83
N GLY A 223 -9.24 -2.48 -7.60
CA GLY A 223 -8.61 -1.33 -6.99
C GLY A 223 -7.08 -1.43 -7.08
N MET A 224 -6.41 -0.31 -6.80
CA MET A 224 -4.95 -0.23 -6.90
C MET A 224 -4.34 0.82 -5.98
N PHE A 225 -3.30 0.44 -5.22
CA PHE A 225 -2.39 1.39 -4.59
C PHE A 225 -1.31 1.82 -5.57
N ARG A 226 -1.13 3.13 -5.73
CA ARG A 226 -0.22 3.72 -6.73
C ARG A 226 0.98 4.36 -6.04
N GLY A 227 2.02 3.55 -5.87
CA GLY A 227 3.23 3.92 -5.17
C GLY A 227 2.97 4.47 -3.76
N LEU A 228 3.92 5.24 -3.25
CA LEU A 228 3.82 5.82 -1.91
C LEU A 228 2.53 6.63 -1.67
N LYS A 229 1.99 7.25 -2.73
CA LYS A 229 0.73 8.00 -2.66
C LYS A 229 -0.45 7.10 -2.28
N GLY A 230 -0.55 5.91 -2.87
CA GLY A 230 -1.62 4.96 -2.53
C GLY A 230 -1.55 4.53 -1.06
N ALA A 231 -0.34 4.31 -0.53
CA ALA A 231 -0.15 4.02 0.88
C ALA A 231 -0.61 5.17 1.78
N ALA A 232 -0.25 6.42 1.44
CA ALA A 232 -0.63 7.60 2.21
C ALA A 232 -2.15 7.88 2.19
N GLU A 233 -2.80 7.59 1.06
CA GLU A 233 -4.26 7.64 0.94
C GLU A 233 -4.92 6.60 1.86
N TYR A 234 -4.40 5.38 1.90
CA TYR A 234 -4.94 4.31 2.73
C TYR A 234 -4.66 4.52 4.23
N GLU A 235 -3.46 4.97 4.62
CA GLU A 235 -3.17 5.43 5.99
C GLU A 235 -4.21 6.47 6.43
N LYS A 236 -4.56 7.44 5.58
CA LYS A 236 -5.60 8.41 5.90
C LYS A 236 -6.98 7.77 6.07
N LEU A 237 -7.35 6.80 5.24
CA LEU A 237 -8.63 6.10 5.38
C LEU A 237 -8.70 5.35 6.72
N VAL A 238 -7.65 4.57 7.04
CA VAL A 238 -7.55 3.86 8.32
C VAL A 238 -7.62 4.85 9.48
N ASP A 239 -6.89 5.97 9.44
CA ASP A 239 -7.01 7.04 10.45
C ASP A 239 -8.44 7.56 10.59
N VAL A 240 -9.08 7.98 9.50
CA VAL A 240 -10.38 8.68 9.52
C VAL A 240 -11.50 7.76 10.00
N PHE A 241 -11.41 6.47 9.72
CA PHE A 241 -12.44 5.49 10.08
C PHE A 241 -12.16 4.79 11.42
N ALA A 242 -10.90 4.58 11.80
CA ALA A 242 -10.52 4.21 13.17
C ALA A 242 -10.69 5.38 14.17
N ALA A 243 -10.78 6.63 13.69
CA ALA A 243 -10.82 7.83 14.53
C ALA A 243 -12.02 8.00 15.48
N TYR A 244 -13.02 7.12 15.49
CA TYR A 244 -14.17 7.33 16.38
C TYR A 244 -14.80 6.01 16.85
N GLU A 245 -14.17 5.39 17.85
CA GLU A 245 -14.93 4.64 18.84
C GLU A 245 -15.73 5.65 19.69
N SER A 246 -17.04 5.45 19.77
CA SER A 246 -17.95 6.21 20.65
C SER A 246 -19.04 5.27 21.15
N GLU A 247 -19.85 5.67 22.13
CA GLU A 247 -21.00 4.86 22.55
C GLU A 247 -21.91 4.48 21.36
N ASP A 248 -22.02 5.35 20.35
CA ASP A 248 -22.79 5.12 19.13
C ASP A 248 -22.10 4.19 18.11
N TYR A 249 -20.77 4.08 18.19
CA TYR A 249 -19.94 3.33 17.23
C TYR A 249 -18.79 2.62 17.97
N PRO A 250 -19.09 1.54 18.72
CA PRO A 250 -18.09 0.89 19.59
C PRO A 250 -16.94 0.24 18.81
N ASN A 251 -17.12 0.00 17.51
CA ASN A 251 -16.10 -0.61 16.64
C ASN A 251 -15.62 0.37 15.55
N GLY A 252 -15.74 1.68 15.76
CA GLY A 252 -15.41 2.70 14.75
C GLY A 252 -16.58 3.08 13.83
N ARG A 253 -16.48 4.24 13.18
CA ARG A 253 -17.56 4.81 12.33
C ARG A 253 -17.63 4.14 10.95
N PRO A 254 -18.83 3.85 10.42
CA PRO A 254 -19.00 3.33 9.07
C PRO A 254 -18.58 4.34 7.99
N PHE A 255 -18.20 3.82 6.82
CA PHE A 255 -17.73 4.64 5.71
C PHE A 255 -18.75 5.71 5.25
N SER A 256 -18.32 6.99 5.19
CA SER A 256 -19.06 8.06 4.52
C SER A 256 -18.13 9.02 3.76
N LYS A 257 -18.56 9.47 2.57
CA LYS A 257 -17.79 10.41 1.73
C LYS A 257 -17.71 11.83 2.32
N GLU A 258 -18.64 12.17 3.20
CA GLU A 258 -18.73 13.48 3.86
C GLU A 258 -17.69 13.58 4.97
N ILE A 259 -17.51 12.50 5.75
CA ILE A 259 -16.51 12.43 6.81
C ILE A 259 -15.10 12.71 6.27
N ILE A 260 -14.69 12.10 5.15
CA ILE A 260 -13.34 12.28 4.54
C ILE A 260 -13.07 13.73 4.11
N LYS A 261 -14.10 14.49 3.73
CA LYS A 261 -13.98 15.89 3.30
C LYS A 261 -13.84 16.84 4.48
N GLU A 262 -14.52 16.54 5.59
CA GLU A 262 -14.53 17.35 6.80
C GLU A 262 -13.34 17.07 7.72
N THR A 263 -12.77 15.86 7.66
CA THR A 263 -11.58 15.53 8.44
C THR A 263 -10.30 16.04 7.76
N SER A 264 -10.01 17.32 7.98
CA SER A 264 -8.63 17.75 8.19
C SER A 264 -8.19 17.24 9.57
N VAL A 265 -8.05 15.92 9.77
CA VAL A 265 -7.43 15.40 11.02
C VAL A 265 -6.03 16.00 11.06
N PRO A 266 -5.74 16.92 11.98
CA PRO A 266 -4.39 17.42 12.14
C PRO A 266 -3.55 16.22 12.55
N ILE A 267 -2.41 15.99 11.88
CA ILE A 267 -1.48 14.90 12.21
C ILE A 267 -1.03 14.94 13.69
N THR A 268 -1.29 16.06 14.38
CA THR A 268 -0.91 16.38 15.75
C THR A 268 -2.09 16.79 16.64
N GLY A 269 -3.34 16.50 16.26
CA GLY A 269 -4.46 16.65 17.19
C GLY A 269 -4.45 15.47 18.15
N ASP A 270 -4.35 15.73 19.46
CA ASP A 270 -4.25 14.74 20.55
C ASP A 270 -5.39 13.70 20.62
N THR A 271 -6.34 13.73 19.67
CA THR A 271 -7.49 12.84 19.63
C THR A 271 -7.33 11.65 18.68
N VAL A 272 -6.35 11.61 17.76
CA VAL A 272 -6.11 10.43 16.89
C VAL A 272 -4.62 10.21 16.58
N PRO A 273 -3.88 9.51 17.46
CA PRO A 273 -2.49 9.18 17.19
C PRO A 273 -2.39 7.88 16.38
N TYR A 274 -2.63 7.92 15.07
CA TYR A 274 -2.18 6.79 14.24
C TYR A 274 -0.65 6.77 14.22
N LYS A 275 -0.07 5.78 14.88
CA LYS A 275 1.38 5.62 15.13
C LYS A 275 2.21 5.49 13.84
N TYR A 276 1.63 5.02 12.75
CA TYR A 276 2.34 4.70 11.50
C TYR A 276 1.96 5.63 10.34
N LYS A 277 2.50 6.86 10.31
CA LYS A 277 2.26 7.84 9.23
C LYS A 277 3.39 7.87 8.19
N LYS A 278 4.05 6.73 7.97
CA LYS A 278 5.32 6.66 7.23
C LYS A 278 5.12 7.08 5.77
N ALA A 279 4.03 6.65 5.13
CA ALA A 279 3.73 7.05 3.77
C ALA A 279 3.33 8.52 3.68
N ARG A 280 2.49 9.02 4.59
CA ARG A 280 2.10 10.44 4.59
C ARG A 280 3.29 11.37 4.84
N ILE A 281 4.22 11.02 5.74
CA ILE A 281 5.46 11.77 5.95
C ILE A 281 6.32 11.74 4.68
N GLY A 282 6.51 10.57 4.08
CA GLY A 282 7.26 10.43 2.82
C GLY A 282 6.63 11.21 1.65
N MET A 283 5.30 11.30 1.60
CA MET A 283 4.58 12.11 0.61
C MET A 283 4.86 13.61 0.70
N ASN A 284 5.10 14.13 1.91
CA ASN A 284 5.50 15.54 2.09
C ASN A 284 6.87 15.80 1.42
N ALA A 285 7.85 14.94 1.70
CA ALA A 285 9.17 15.04 1.09
C ALA A 285 9.11 14.92 -0.44
N GLN A 286 8.34 13.96 -0.95
CA GLN A 286 8.14 13.78 -2.39
C GLN A 286 7.47 15.00 -3.04
N SER A 287 6.48 15.60 -2.39
CA SER A 287 5.76 16.77 -2.92
C SER A 287 6.67 18.00 -3.02
N VAL A 288 7.47 18.27 -1.98
CA VAL A 288 8.43 19.39 -1.99
C VAL A 288 9.51 19.18 -3.05
N ALA A 289 10.04 17.96 -3.17
CA ALA A 289 11.02 17.61 -4.19
C ALA A 289 10.45 17.84 -5.61
N HIS A 290 9.22 17.39 -5.89
CA HIS A 290 8.60 17.61 -7.19
C HIS A 290 8.34 19.09 -7.49
N ILE A 291 7.81 19.86 -6.53
CA ILE A 291 7.60 21.30 -6.72
C ILE A 291 8.92 21.99 -7.03
N MET A 292 9.99 21.66 -6.30
CA MET A 292 11.32 22.19 -6.57
C MET A 292 11.80 21.84 -7.98
N MET A 293 11.66 20.57 -8.41
CA MET A 293 12.06 20.16 -9.75
C MET A 293 11.28 20.91 -10.83
N ILE A 294 9.98 21.12 -10.65
CA ILE A 294 9.16 21.92 -11.57
C ILE A 294 9.67 23.37 -11.62
N VAL A 295 9.95 23.99 -10.47
CA VAL A 295 10.51 25.35 -10.41
C VAL A 295 11.85 25.44 -11.12
N PHE A 296 12.75 24.47 -10.93
CA PHE A 296 14.03 24.44 -11.62
C PHE A 296 13.90 24.26 -13.13
N ILE A 297 12.99 23.40 -13.59
CA ILE A 297 12.70 23.23 -15.02
C ILE A 297 12.16 24.55 -15.61
N LEU A 298 11.22 25.21 -14.91
CA LEU A 298 10.67 26.49 -15.36
C LEU A 298 11.74 27.59 -15.43
N LEU A 299 12.55 27.74 -14.38
CA LEU A 299 13.64 28.72 -14.35
C LEU A 299 14.68 28.44 -15.43
N GLY A 300 15.04 27.18 -15.64
CA GLY A 300 15.96 26.75 -16.69
C GLY A 300 15.43 27.09 -18.08
N ASN A 301 14.16 26.77 -18.35
CA ASN A 301 13.50 27.05 -19.63
C ASN A 301 13.36 28.56 -19.88
N ILE A 302 12.93 29.33 -18.88
CA ILE A 302 12.83 30.80 -18.97
C ILE A 302 14.21 31.40 -19.27
N GLY A 303 15.24 30.96 -18.53
CA GLY A 303 16.62 31.39 -18.77
C GLY A 303 17.07 31.08 -20.20
N TYR A 304 16.81 29.87 -20.70
CA TYR A 304 17.13 29.47 -22.07
C TYR A 304 16.49 30.39 -23.12
N PHE A 305 15.18 30.67 -23.01
CA PHE A 305 14.48 31.51 -23.99
C PHE A 305 14.92 32.98 -23.94
N ILE A 306 15.25 33.50 -22.74
CA ILE A 306 15.77 34.86 -22.60
C ILE A 306 17.17 34.98 -23.23
N THR A 307 18.05 33.99 -23.04
CA THR A 307 19.39 33.99 -23.65
C THR A 307 19.31 33.79 -25.17
N LYS A 308 18.47 32.87 -25.65
CA LYS A 308 18.29 32.61 -27.09
C LYS A 308 17.73 33.82 -27.84
N LYS A 309 16.82 34.61 -27.23
CA LYS A 309 16.31 35.86 -27.82
C LYS A 309 17.39 36.95 -27.95
N LYS A 310 18.52 36.83 -27.25
CA LYS A 310 19.67 37.75 -27.41
C LYS A 310 20.60 37.36 -28.57
N GLU A 311 20.56 36.09 -29.00
CA GLU A 311 21.38 35.58 -30.12
C GLU A 311 20.72 35.76 -31.49
N LEU A 312 19.43 36.11 -31.51
CA LEU A 312 18.64 36.51 -32.69
C LEU A 312 18.56 38.04 -32.80
#